data_AF-A0A0C4EQ02-F1
#
_entry.id   AF-A0A0C4EQ02-F1
#
_cell.length_a   1.000
_cell.length_b   1.000
_cell.length_c   1.000
_cell.angle_alpha   90.00
_cell.angle_beta   90.00
_cell.angle_gamma   90.00
#
_symmetry.space_group_name_H-M   'P 1'
#
loop_
_entity.id
_entity.type
_entity.pdbx_description
1 polymer ?
#
loop_
_entity_poly.entity_id
_entity_poly.type
_entity_poly.pdbx_seq_one_letter_code
_entity_poly.pdbx_strand_id
1 'polypeptide(L)'
;MKTLLMRNYNIRIPRQVVYNVLRDIDPEAMTACLRQTCKRRVFRTYGPNHVWSIDGHDKLKRFGIAVYGVIDAWSRKILGIFTHVTNNDPRHIGVYFLKLVSKFGGVPLKVTADHGTETGDVSMYQMYLSYHAGGITLEESYTRMHHTKSTRNQKLRLFGPK
;
A
#
# COMPACT_ATOMS: atom_id res chain seq x y z
N MET A 1 -5.43 16.89 -16.87
CA MET A 1 -5.72 18.06 -17.73
C MET A 1 -6.80 18.98 -17.17
N LYS A 2 -8.04 18.52 -16.89
CA LYS A 2 -9.10 19.36 -16.28
C LYS A 2 -8.63 20.17 -15.05
N THR A 3 -7.96 19.51 -14.11
CA THR A 3 -7.44 20.17 -12.89
C THR A 3 -6.35 21.20 -13.18
N LEU A 4 -5.59 21.02 -14.25
CA LEU A 4 -4.52 21.92 -14.67
C LEU A 4 -5.10 23.18 -15.33
N LEU A 5 -6.10 23.01 -16.21
CA LEU A 5 -6.88 24.10 -16.80
C LEU A 5 -7.57 24.95 -15.74
N MET A 6 -8.15 24.31 -14.71
CA MET A 6 -8.79 25.00 -13.61
C MET A 6 -7.78 25.74 -12.72
N ARG A 7 -6.63 25.14 -12.41
CA ARG A 7 -5.65 25.72 -11.47
C ARG A 7 -4.79 26.82 -12.07
N ASN A 8 -4.35 26.65 -13.31
CA ASN A 8 -3.38 27.55 -13.93
C ASN A 8 -4.04 28.60 -14.82
N TYR A 9 -5.23 28.29 -15.35
CA TYR A 9 -5.92 29.14 -16.32
C TYR A 9 -7.33 29.55 -15.87
N ASN A 10 -7.78 29.10 -14.68
CA ASN A 10 -9.13 29.34 -14.15
C ASN A 10 -10.29 28.90 -15.09
N ILE A 11 -10.01 27.98 -16.01
CA ILE A 11 -10.97 27.51 -17.00
C ILE A 11 -11.77 26.34 -16.42
N ARG A 12 -13.10 26.53 -16.29
CA ARG A 12 -14.03 25.50 -15.78
C ARG A 12 -14.76 24.81 -16.92
N ILE A 13 -14.19 23.71 -17.40
CA ILE A 13 -14.78 22.91 -18.48
C ILE A 13 -15.27 21.55 -17.94
N PRO A 14 -16.44 21.06 -18.42
CA PRO A 14 -16.90 19.70 -18.12
C PRO A 14 -15.86 18.64 -18.51
N ARG A 15 -15.76 17.58 -17.72
CA ARG A 15 -14.76 16.52 -17.96
C ARG A 15 -14.93 15.91 -19.34
N GLN A 16 -16.18 15.73 -19.79
CA GLN A 16 -16.51 15.14 -21.09
C GLN A 16 -15.90 15.92 -22.26
N VAL A 17 -15.97 17.25 -22.22
CA VAL A 17 -15.45 18.12 -23.30
C VAL A 17 -13.92 18.00 -23.38
N VAL A 18 -13.23 18.01 -22.24
CA VAL A 18 -11.77 17.80 -22.20
C VAL A 18 -11.39 16.42 -22.74
N TYR A 19 -12.19 15.40 -22.45
CA TYR A 19 -11.97 14.05 -22.97
C TYR A 19 -12.18 13.93 -24.47
N ASN A 20 -13.21 14.57 -25.02
CA ASN A 20 -13.48 14.56 -26.46
C ASN A 20 -12.35 15.27 -27.20
N VAL A 21 -11.97 16.47 -26.76
CA VAL A 21 -10.86 17.24 -27.34
C VAL A 21 -9.55 16.44 -27.28
N LEU A 22 -9.27 15.76 -26.16
CA LEU A 22 -8.07 14.93 -26.06
C LEU A 22 -8.10 13.68 -26.95
N ARG A 23 -9.29 13.12 -27.20
CA ARG A 23 -9.46 12.01 -28.13
C ARG A 23 -9.15 12.43 -29.56
N ASP A 24 -9.46 13.68 -29.91
CA ASP A 24 -9.21 14.23 -31.24
C ASP A 24 -7.75 14.67 -31.43
N ILE A 25 -7.15 15.28 -30.39
CA ILE A 25 -5.76 15.78 -30.45
C ILE A 25 -4.74 14.66 -30.35
N ASP A 26 -4.95 13.69 -29.46
CA ASP A 26 -3.99 12.61 -29.20
C ASP A 26 -4.71 11.30 -28.83
N PRO A 27 -5.32 10.63 -29.83
CA PRO A 27 -6.03 9.37 -29.62
C PRO A 27 -5.09 8.27 -29.10
N GLU A 28 -3.81 8.32 -29.45
CA GLU A 28 -2.81 7.31 -29.09
C GLU A 28 -2.44 7.42 -27.60
N ALA A 29 -2.15 8.63 -27.10
CA ALA A 29 -1.93 8.85 -25.68
C ALA A 29 -3.19 8.60 -24.84
N MET A 30 -4.38 8.91 -25.37
CA MET A 30 -5.64 8.56 -24.70
C MET A 30 -5.80 7.05 -24.57
N THR A 31 -5.52 6.30 -25.64
CA THR A 31 -5.60 4.84 -25.65
C THR A 31 -4.55 4.23 -24.73
N ALA A 32 -3.33 4.77 -24.69
CA ALA A 32 -2.29 4.36 -23.76
C ALA A 32 -2.65 4.63 -22.29
N CYS A 33 -3.33 5.77 -22.01
CA CYS A 33 -3.82 6.09 -20.67
C CYS A 33 -4.95 5.14 -20.22
N LEU A 34 -5.86 4.78 -21.13
CA LEU A 34 -6.93 3.81 -20.89
C LEU A 34 -6.39 2.37 -20.78
N ARG A 35 -5.30 2.07 -21.47
CA ARG A 35 -4.52 0.83 -21.40
C ARG A 35 -3.56 0.77 -20.21
N GLN A 36 -3.65 1.67 -19.23
CA GLN A 36 -2.94 1.52 -17.96
C GLN A 36 -3.51 0.34 -17.17
N THR A 37 -3.31 -0.87 -17.69
CA THR A 37 -3.32 -2.08 -16.91
C THR A 37 -2.27 -1.86 -15.83
N CYS A 38 -2.69 -1.75 -14.56
CA CYS A 38 -1.77 -1.82 -13.45
C CYS A 38 -0.89 -3.04 -13.68
N LYS A 39 0.38 -2.83 -14.06
CA LYS A 39 1.36 -3.91 -14.11
C LYS A 39 1.48 -4.42 -12.69
N ARG A 40 0.73 -5.48 -12.37
CA ARG A 40 0.74 -6.07 -11.04
C ARG A 40 2.16 -6.54 -10.78
N ARG A 41 2.73 -6.05 -9.68
CA ARG A 41 4.00 -6.57 -9.18
C ARG A 41 3.80 -8.05 -8.91
N VAL A 42 4.68 -8.90 -9.44
CA VAL A 42 4.70 -10.32 -9.11
C VAL A 42 5.28 -10.46 -7.70
N PHE A 43 4.42 -10.68 -6.71
CA PHE A 43 4.83 -11.03 -5.36
C PHE A 43 5.24 -12.50 -5.35
N ARG A 44 6.55 -12.78 -5.25
CA ARG A 44 7.04 -14.15 -5.06
C ARG A 44 6.84 -14.54 -3.60
N THR A 45 5.99 -15.52 -3.36
CA THR A 45 5.73 -16.09 -2.03
C THR A 45 5.95 -17.59 -2.05
N TYR A 46 6.54 -18.14 -0.98
CA TYR A 46 6.95 -19.55 -0.93
C TYR A 46 5.98 -20.46 -0.16
N GLY A 47 4.95 -19.89 0.48
CA GLY A 47 3.94 -20.64 1.21
C GLY A 47 3.07 -19.76 2.12
N PRO A 48 2.11 -20.37 2.84
CA PRO A 48 1.30 -19.68 3.85
C PRO A 48 2.17 -18.98 4.90
N ASN A 49 1.76 -17.81 5.37
CA ASN A 49 2.47 -17.01 6.39
C ASN A 49 3.89 -16.60 5.99
N HIS A 50 4.28 -16.77 4.72
CA HIS A 50 5.56 -16.29 4.23
C HIS A 50 5.60 -14.75 4.20
N VAL A 51 4.53 -14.12 3.71
CA VAL A 51 4.42 -12.65 3.68
C VAL A 51 3.02 -12.24 4.09
N TRP A 52 2.92 -11.45 5.16
CA TRP A 52 1.68 -10.74 5.49
C TRP A 52 1.73 -9.34 4.89
N SER A 53 0.75 -9.02 4.06
CA SER A 53 0.58 -7.67 3.50
C SER A 53 -0.42 -6.91 4.35
N ILE A 54 -0.02 -5.72 4.75
CA ILE A 54 -0.74 -4.86 5.68
C ILE A 54 -1.02 -3.52 4.99
N ASP A 55 -2.28 -3.08 5.00
CA ASP A 55 -2.67 -1.84 4.32
C ASP A 55 -3.79 -1.08 5.06
N GLY A 56 -3.68 0.24 5.04
CA GLY A 56 -4.65 1.17 5.61
C GLY A 56 -5.58 1.74 4.55
N HIS A 57 -6.89 1.71 4.81
CA HIS A 57 -7.90 2.19 3.90
C HIS A 57 -8.64 3.44 4.43
N ASP A 58 -8.41 4.57 3.74
CA ASP A 58 -8.86 5.90 4.19
C ASP A 58 -10.15 6.38 3.54
N LYS A 59 -10.82 5.59 2.67
CA LYS A 59 -12.02 6.06 1.96
C LYS A 59 -13.17 6.46 2.89
N LEU A 60 -13.26 5.83 4.05
CA LEU A 60 -14.27 6.11 5.07
C LEU A 60 -13.78 7.04 6.18
N LYS A 61 -12.53 7.53 6.10
CA LYS A 61 -11.92 8.40 7.11
C LYS A 61 -12.68 9.72 7.27
N ARG A 62 -13.34 10.19 6.20
CA ARG A 62 -14.25 11.35 6.24
C ARG A 62 -15.45 11.17 7.19
N PHE A 63 -15.79 9.94 7.53
CA PHE A 63 -16.83 9.59 8.49
C PHE A 63 -16.26 9.13 9.84
N GLY A 64 -14.97 9.36 10.09
CA GLY A 64 -14.29 8.91 11.31
C GLY A 64 -14.06 7.39 11.36
N ILE A 65 -14.07 6.71 10.21
CA ILE A 65 -13.83 5.26 10.14
C ILE A 65 -12.59 5.01 9.29
N ALA A 66 -11.49 4.66 9.94
CA ALA A 66 -10.30 4.13 9.30
C ALA A 66 -10.34 2.61 9.35
N VAL A 67 -10.12 1.96 8.21
CA VAL A 67 -10.11 0.50 8.11
C VAL A 67 -8.69 0.04 7.87
N TYR A 68 -8.31 -1.07 8.48
CA TYR A 68 -6.98 -1.65 8.35
C TYR A 68 -7.11 -3.14 8.01
N GLY A 69 -6.48 -3.55 6.91
CA GLY A 69 -6.57 -4.91 6.40
C GLY A 69 -5.24 -5.62 6.48
N VAL A 70 -5.27 -6.89 6.89
CA VAL A 70 -4.12 -7.79 6.86
C VAL A 70 -4.47 -9.03 6.07
N ILE A 71 -3.65 -9.35 5.06
CA ILE A 71 -3.85 -10.50 4.17
C ILE A 71 -2.58 -11.35 4.09
N ASP A 72 -2.76 -12.66 3.99
CA ASP A 72 -1.67 -13.55 3.61
C ASP A 72 -1.42 -13.42 2.09
N ALA A 73 -0.20 -13.06 1.70
CA ALA A 73 0.09 -12.77 0.30
C ALA A 73 0.09 -14.02 -0.59
N TRP A 74 0.34 -15.21 -0.02
CA TRP A 74 0.33 -16.49 -0.75
C TRP A 74 -1.10 -16.98 -1.00
N SER A 75 -1.87 -17.21 0.06
CA SER A 75 -3.25 -17.73 -0.05
C SER A 75 -4.29 -16.68 -0.41
N ARG A 76 -3.95 -15.39 -0.30
CA ARG A 76 -4.89 -14.26 -0.40
C ARG A 76 -5.97 -14.28 0.70
N LYS A 77 -5.82 -15.10 1.73
CA LYS A 77 -6.74 -15.17 2.87
C LYS A 77 -6.68 -13.86 3.66
N ILE A 78 -7.85 -13.34 3.99
CA ILE A 78 -7.99 -12.21 4.91
C ILE A 78 -7.72 -12.73 6.32
N LEU A 79 -6.64 -12.23 6.93
CA LEU A 79 -6.25 -12.61 8.29
C LEU A 79 -6.99 -11.78 9.33
N GLY A 80 -7.20 -10.50 9.03
CA GLY A 80 -7.98 -9.59 9.86
C GLY A 80 -8.38 -8.32 9.12
N ILE A 81 -9.53 -7.77 9.52
CA ILE A 81 -9.98 -6.42 9.19
C ILE A 81 -10.28 -5.75 10.51
N PHE A 82 -9.66 -4.59 10.73
CA PHE A 82 -9.81 -3.81 11.94
C PHE A 82 -10.33 -2.42 11.59
N THR A 83 -11.15 -1.87 12.47
CA THR A 83 -11.70 -0.52 12.30
C THR A 83 -11.29 0.33 13.50
N HIS A 84 -10.97 1.59 13.23
CA HIS A 84 -10.61 2.55 14.27
C HIS A 84 -10.99 3.97 13.86
N VAL A 85 -11.01 4.89 14.83
CA VAL A 85 -11.30 6.31 14.56
C VAL A 85 -10.14 6.99 13.80
N THR A 86 -8.92 6.52 14.03
CA THR A 86 -7.69 6.99 13.37
C THR A 86 -6.77 5.81 13.06
N ASN A 87 -6.13 5.84 11.90
CA ASN A 87 -5.05 4.93 11.51
C ASN A 87 -3.66 5.62 11.53
N ASN A 88 -3.56 6.83 12.08
CA ASN A 88 -2.28 7.54 12.14
C ASN A 88 -1.43 7.15 13.35
N ASP A 89 -2.00 6.44 14.33
CA ASP A 89 -1.29 6.02 15.54
C ASP A 89 -0.77 4.57 15.37
N PRO A 90 0.57 4.38 15.34
CA PRO A 90 1.18 3.08 15.11
C PRO A 90 0.83 2.04 16.17
N ARG A 91 0.44 2.45 17.38
CA ARG A 91 0.12 1.54 18.49
C ARG A 91 -1.07 0.65 18.15
N HIS A 92 -2.11 1.23 17.54
CA HIS A 92 -3.30 0.48 17.16
C HIS A 92 -2.96 -0.62 16.15
N ILE A 93 -2.14 -0.26 15.16
CA ILE A 93 -1.73 -1.18 14.10
C ILE A 93 -0.80 -2.27 14.66
N GLY A 94 0.12 -1.90 15.56
CA GLY A 94 0.96 -2.84 16.30
C GLY A 94 0.14 -3.84 17.12
N VAL A 95 -0.89 -3.38 17.83
CA VAL A 95 -1.80 -4.26 18.59
C VAL A 95 -2.58 -5.20 17.66
N TYR A 96 -3.03 -4.73 16.49
CA TYR A 96 -3.70 -5.59 15.50
C TYR A 96 -2.77 -6.70 15.02
N PHE A 97 -1.52 -6.36 14.72
CA PHE A 97 -0.51 -7.33 14.35
C PHE A 97 -0.28 -8.38 15.46
N LEU A 98 -0.07 -7.96 16.71
CA LEU A 98 0.12 -8.87 17.85
C LEU A 98 -1.10 -9.77 18.09
N LYS A 99 -2.32 -9.24 17.94
CA LYS A 99 -3.56 -10.04 18.02
C LYS A 99 -3.59 -11.14 16.96
N LEU A 100 -3.16 -10.85 15.73
CA LEU A 100 -3.10 -11.86 14.67
C LEU A 100 -2.03 -12.91 14.95
N VAL A 101 -0.83 -12.50 15.37
CA VAL A 101 0.25 -13.43 15.74
C VAL A 101 -0.22 -14.38 16.85
N SER A 102 -0.85 -13.85 17.89
CA SER A 102 -1.41 -14.66 18.99
C SER A 102 -2.51 -15.61 18.51
N LYS A 103 -3.44 -15.13 17.67
CA LYS A 103 -4.54 -15.94 17.13
C LYS A 103 -4.07 -17.10 16.25
N PHE A 104 -3.08 -16.86 15.40
CA PHE A 104 -2.56 -17.88 14.47
C PHE A 104 -1.42 -18.71 15.07
N GLY A 105 -0.95 -18.38 16.28
CA GLY A 105 0.10 -19.11 16.99
C GLY A 105 1.47 -19.02 16.31
N GLY A 106 1.72 -17.97 15.52
CA GLY A 106 2.95 -17.87 14.74
C GLY A 106 3.18 -16.48 14.14
N VAL A 107 4.46 -16.17 13.91
CA VAL A 107 4.94 -14.90 13.33
C VAL A 107 5.15 -15.12 11.83
N PRO A 108 4.68 -14.23 10.95
CA PRO A 108 4.98 -14.37 9.52
C PRO A 108 6.49 -14.24 9.28
N LEU A 109 7.00 -14.85 8.21
CA LEU A 109 8.42 -14.69 7.87
C LEU A 109 8.73 -13.23 7.51
N LYS A 110 7.84 -12.59 6.75
CA LYS A 110 7.96 -11.18 6.38
C LYS A 110 6.64 -10.43 6.52
N VAL A 111 6.75 -9.15 6.83
CA VAL A 111 5.64 -8.20 6.79
C VAL A 111 5.92 -7.17 5.72
N THR A 112 4.91 -6.86 4.90
CA THR A 112 4.97 -5.77 3.92
C THR A 112 3.89 -4.75 4.21
N ALA A 113 4.28 -3.48 4.28
CA ALA A 113 3.36 -2.36 4.42
C ALA A 113 3.78 -1.22 3.48
N ASP A 114 2.83 -0.36 3.10
CA ASP A 114 3.18 0.89 2.42
C ASP A 114 3.98 1.79 3.37
N HIS A 115 4.93 2.52 2.80
CA HIS A 115 5.85 3.37 3.56
C HIS A 115 5.09 4.55 4.19
N GLY A 116 4.67 4.36 5.43
CA GLY A 116 3.98 5.31 6.27
C GLY A 116 4.52 5.24 7.70
N THR A 117 4.38 6.32 8.45
CA THR A 117 4.84 6.36 9.86
C THR A 117 3.99 5.48 10.76
N GLU A 118 2.80 5.11 10.30
CA GLU A 118 1.83 4.31 11.04
C GLU A 118 2.25 2.83 11.24
N THR A 119 3.30 2.35 10.57
CA THR A 119 3.74 0.93 10.65
C THR A 119 5.03 0.73 11.44
N GLY A 120 5.47 1.77 12.18
CA GLY A 120 6.69 1.72 13.01
C GLY A 120 6.65 0.60 14.05
N ASP A 121 5.59 0.54 14.86
CA ASP A 121 5.48 -0.46 15.94
C ASP A 121 5.40 -1.89 15.40
N VAL A 122 4.74 -2.10 14.26
CA VAL A 122 4.73 -3.43 13.58
C VAL A 122 6.14 -3.85 13.18
N SER A 123 6.94 -2.91 12.66
CA SER A 123 8.33 -3.18 12.27
C SER A 123 9.13 -3.65 13.48
N MET A 124 9.00 -2.94 14.61
CA MET A 124 9.65 -3.30 15.87
C MET A 124 9.20 -4.66 16.40
N TYR A 125 7.89 -4.93 16.45
CA TYR A 125 7.37 -6.20 16.93
C TYR A 125 7.75 -7.37 16.03
N GLN A 126 7.72 -7.19 14.71
CA GLN A 126 8.14 -8.21 13.75
C GLN A 126 9.61 -8.57 13.93
N MET A 127 10.49 -7.58 14.08
CA MET A 127 11.91 -7.79 14.38
C MET A 127 12.09 -8.55 15.70
N TYR A 128 11.50 -8.03 16.78
CA TYR A 128 11.67 -8.57 18.13
C TYR A 128 11.21 -10.03 18.20
N LEU A 129 9.99 -10.31 17.72
CA LEU A 129 9.44 -11.66 17.74
C LEU A 129 10.21 -12.61 16.82
N SER A 130 10.68 -12.11 15.66
CA SER A 130 11.50 -12.91 14.75
C SER A 130 12.85 -13.28 15.34
N TYR A 131 13.50 -12.34 16.02
CA TYR A 131 14.78 -12.55 16.70
C TYR A 131 14.63 -13.59 17.82
N HIS A 132 13.66 -13.38 18.72
CA HIS A 132 13.49 -14.24 19.89
C HIS A 132 12.88 -15.61 19.57
N ALA A 133 11.85 -15.68 18.72
CA ALA A 133 11.16 -16.94 18.41
C ALA A 133 11.80 -17.69 17.24
N GLY A 134 12.49 -16.99 16.33
CA GLY A 134 13.10 -17.56 15.14
C GLY A 134 14.58 -17.93 15.29
N GLY A 135 15.24 -17.50 16.37
CA GLY A 135 16.66 -17.79 16.62
C GLY A 135 17.61 -17.20 15.55
N ILE A 136 17.17 -16.16 14.85
CA ILE A 136 17.93 -15.51 13.78
C ILE A 136 18.77 -14.34 14.32
N THR A 137 19.74 -13.88 13.53
CA THR A 137 20.53 -12.70 13.87
C THR A 137 19.71 -11.41 13.79
N LEU A 138 20.20 -10.35 14.43
CA LEU A 138 19.56 -9.04 14.37
C LEU A 138 19.52 -8.50 12.93
N GLU A 139 20.60 -8.69 12.17
CA GLU A 139 20.69 -8.31 10.74
C GLU A 139 19.62 -8.98 9.88
N GLU A 140 19.42 -10.28 10.07
CA GLU A 140 18.37 -11.02 9.37
C GLU A 140 16.97 -10.53 9.76
N SER A 141 16.79 -10.10 11.01
CA SER A 141 15.50 -9.61 11.49
C SER A 141 15.07 -8.31 10.81
N TYR A 142 16.02 -7.42 10.46
CA TYR A 142 15.73 -6.20 9.71
C TYR A 142 15.17 -6.50 8.31
N THR A 143 15.60 -7.60 7.69
CA THR A 143 15.12 -8.00 6.35
C THR A 143 13.68 -8.54 6.35
N ARG A 144 13.11 -8.80 7.54
CA ARG A 144 11.75 -9.33 7.69
C ARG A 144 10.67 -8.27 7.62
N MET A 145 11.02 -6.98 7.65
CA MET A 145 10.08 -5.90 7.36
C MET A 145 10.41 -5.26 6.01
N HIS A 146 9.43 -5.17 5.12
CA HIS A 146 9.59 -4.52 3.83
C HIS A 146 8.58 -3.38 3.68
N HIS A 147 9.07 -2.15 3.59
CA HIS A 147 8.23 -1.01 3.26
C HIS A 147 8.17 -0.77 1.75
N THR A 148 6.98 -0.86 1.15
CA THR A 148 6.77 -0.52 -0.26
C THR A 148 6.79 1.00 -0.44
N LYS A 149 7.55 1.48 -1.44
CA LYS A 149 7.66 2.92 -1.74
C LYS A 149 6.28 3.56 -1.92
N SER A 150 5.98 4.62 -1.16
CA SER A 150 4.72 5.37 -1.22
C SER A 150 4.36 5.79 -2.65
N THR A 151 3.12 5.54 -3.07
CA THR A 151 2.59 5.89 -4.39
C THR A 151 2.42 7.41 -4.60
N ARG A 152 2.60 8.23 -3.55
CA ARG A 152 2.52 9.71 -3.64
C ARG A 152 3.73 10.36 -4.34
N ASN A 153 4.82 9.62 -4.54
CA ASN A 153 6.07 10.07 -5.17
C ASN A 153 6.33 9.50 -6.57
N GLN A 154 5.30 9.20 -7.36
CA GLN A 154 5.46 9.03 -8.81
C GLN A 154 5.14 10.32 -9.55
N LYS A 155 6.04 11.30 -9.42
CA LYS A 155 6.22 12.30 -10.48
C LYS A 155 7.05 11.60 -11.56
N LEU A 156 6.39 10.84 -12.45
CA LEU A 156 7.02 10.32 -13.65
C LEU A 156 7.30 11.52 -14.56
N ARG A 157 8.45 12.16 -14.31
CA ARG A 157 9.15 12.99 -15.27
C ARG A 157 9.58 12.06 -16.40
N LEU A 158 9.19 12.47 -17.60
CA LEU A 158 9.80 12.11 -18.86
C LEU A 158 11.32 11.97 -18.70
N PHE A 159 11.86 10.84 -19.10
CA PHE A 159 13.26 10.75 -19.54
C PHE A 159 13.26 10.07 -20.90
N GLY A 160 13.90 10.78 -21.83
CA GLY A 160 13.97 10.49 -23.25
C GLY A 160 14.88 9.32 -23.60
N PRO A 161 15.28 9.24 -24.88
CA PRO A 161 15.51 7.98 -25.56
C PRO A 161 16.89 7.40 -25.29
N LYS A 162 16.96 6.07 -25.42
CA LYS A 162 18.06 5.40 -26.11
C LYS A 162 17.44 4.41 -27.08
#